data_AF-A0A8S9IL38-F1
#
_entry.id   AF-A0A8S9IL38-F1
#
_cell.length_a   1.000
_cell.length_b   1.000
_cell.length_c   1.000
_cell.angle_alpha   90.00
_cell.angle_beta   90.00
_cell.angle_gamma   90.00
#
_symmetry.space_group_name_H-M   'P 1'
#
loop_
_entity.id
_entity.type
_entity.pdbx_description
1 polymer ?
#
loop_
_entity_poly.entity_id
_entity_poly.type
_entity_poly.pdbx_seq_one_letter_code
_entity_poly.pdbx_strand_id
1 'polypeptide(L)'
;MHAWFAAAADTRYSVTVPLIGVQGFRWAIDNDEWEARVNSIKPLFEEARIDMGKSEIDKEVVEKVWNRIAPGLASQFDSPYSLPVTAPRPLYLLNGGKDPRCPLGGLVVPLERAQKAYEETASPGNFKFVAEDGVGHEVTSFTIKETSDWFDKFLKQRSVTSN
;
A
#
# COMPACT_ATOMS: atom_id res chain seq x y z
N MET A 1 -3.73 -3.91 0.28
CA MET A 1 -3.51 -3.75 -1.18
C MET A 1 -4.74 -3.21 -1.90
N HIS A 2 -5.89 -3.91 -1.91
CA HIS A 2 -7.06 -3.51 -2.72
C HIS A 2 -7.59 -2.09 -2.52
N ALA A 3 -7.75 -1.63 -1.27
CA ALA A 3 -8.31 -0.30 -1.00
C ALA A 3 -7.51 0.84 -1.67
N TRP A 4 -6.19 0.76 -1.63
CA TRP A 4 -5.31 1.73 -2.26
C TRP A 4 -5.42 1.70 -3.79
N PHE A 5 -5.36 0.51 -4.41
CA PHE A 5 -5.52 0.39 -5.86
C PHE A 5 -6.90 0.84 -6.35
N ALA A 6 -7.95 0.55 -5.60
CA ALA A 6 -9.30 1.01 -5.91
C ALA A 6 -9.38 2.54 -5.90
N ALA A 7 -8.78 3.18 -4.89
CA ALA A 7 -8.69 4.63 -4.84
C ALA A 7 -7.89 5.21 -6.00
N ALA A 8 -6.75 4.60 -6.36
CA ALA A 8 -5.93 5.05 -7.50
C ALA A 8 -6.65 4.91 -8.84
N ALA A 9 -7.44 3.85 -9.03
CA ALA A 9 -8.13 3.55 -10.30
C ALA A 9 -9.47 4.28 -10.47
N ASP A 10 -10.13 4.65 -9.37
CA ASP A 10 -11.49 5.18 -9.39
C ASP A 10 -11.63 6.40 -8.48
N THR A 11 -11.99 7.53 -9.10
CA THR A 11 -12.12 8.83 -8.44
C THR A 11 -13.40 8.94 -7.60
N ARG A 12 -14.32 7.98 -7.68
CA ARG A 12 -15.54 7.94 -6.86
C ARG A 12 -15.27 7.63 -5.39
N TYR A 13 -14.13 7.00 -5.07
CA TYR A 13 -13.71 6.81 -3.67
C TYR A 13 -13.35 8.15 -3.05
N SER A 14 -14.19 8.68 -2.16
CA SER A 14 -14.02 10.00 -1.54
C SER A 14 -12.96 10.04 -0.44
N VAL A 15 -12.70 8.93 0.24
CA VAL A 15 -11.71 8.76 1.30
C VAL A 15 -11.24 7.31 1.33
N THR A 16 -9.98 7.06 1.71
CA THR A 16 -9.40 5.70 1.70
C THR A 16 -8.43 5.51 2.86
N VAL A 17 -8.53 4.35 3.52
CA VAL A 17 -7.62 3.94 4.62
C VAL A 17 -7.13 2.52 4.39
N PRO A 18 -6.00 2.31 3.66
CA PRO A 18 -5.41 1.00 3.49
C PRO A 18 -4.69 0.56 4.79
N LEU A 19 -5.11 -0.59 5.33
CA LEU A 19 -4.46 -1.23 6.48
C LEU A 19 -3.49 -2.31 6.01
N ILE A 20 -2.28 -2.34 6.59
CA ILE A 20 -1.25 -3.39 6.46
C ILE A 20 -1.09 -3.88 5.01
N GLY A 21 -1.06 -2.92 4.08
CA GLY A 21 -1.46 -3.23 2.71
C GLY A 21 -0.81 -2.41 1.61
N VAL A 22 -0.02 -1.39 1.93
CA VAL A 22 0.76 -0.62 0.96
C VAL A 22 2.24 -0.94 1.18
N GLN A 23 2.95 -1.18 0.09
CA GLN A 23 4.39 -1.48 0.05
C GLN A 23 4.96 -1.05 -1.32
N GLY A 24 6.29 -0.95 -1.42
CA GLY A 24 7.00 -0.82 -2.70
C GLY A 24 7.42 -2.19 -3.23
N PHE A 25 6.75 -2.70 -4.28
CA PHE A 25 7.04 -4.02 -4.83
C PHE A 25 8.39 -4.08 -5.53
N ARG A 26 8.74 -3.08 -6.35
CA ARG A 26 10.05 -3.01 -7.00
C ARG A 26 11.14 -2.92 -5.95
N TRP A 27 10.96 -2.03 -4.96
CA TRP A 27 11.91 -1.90 -3.86
C TRP A 27 12.11 -3.22 -3.11
N ALA A 28 11.03 -3.94 -2.81
CA ALA A 28 11.11 -5.22 -2.13
C ALA A 28 11.94 -6.25 -2.93
N ILE A 29 11.72 -6.35 -4.25
CA ILE A 29 12.51 -7.21 -5.15
C ILE A 29 13.98 -6.80 -5.12
N ASP A 30 14.27 -5.51 -5.33
CA ASP A 30 15.64 -5.01 -5.46
C ASP A 30 16.45 -5.19 -4.16
N ASN A 31 15.79 -5.15 -2.99
CA ASN A 31 16.42 -5.19 -1.66
C ASN A 31 16.27 -6.53 -0.93
N ASP A 32 15.81 -7.60 -1.59
CA ASP A 32 15.63 -8.93 -0.96
C ASP A 32 14.58 -8.95 0.18
N GLU A 33 13.64 -8.02 0.16
CA GLU A 33 12.61 -7.83 1.20
C GLU A 33 11.22 -8.32 0.72
N TRP A 34 11.21 -9.29 -0.21
CA TRP A 34 10.00 -9.81 -0.85
C TRP A 34 9.48 -11.11 -0.21
N GLU A 35 10.29 -11.77 0.63
CA GLU A 35 10.04 -13.15 1.07
C GLU A 35 8.73 -13.31 1.84
N ALA A 36 8.44 -12.43 2.80
CA ALA A 36 7.21 -12.54 3.59
C ALA A 36 5.93 -12.34 2.76
N ARG A 37 5.99 -11.54 1.68
CA ARG A 37 4.88 -11.41 0.73
C ARG A 37 4.74 -12.67 -0.11
N VAL A 38 5.84 -13.18 -0.64
CA VAL A 38 5.86 -14.45 -1.39
C VAL A 38 5.31 -15.59 -0.55
N ASN A 39 5.75 -15.72 0.70
CA ASN A 39 5.34 -16.77 1.62
C ASN A 39 3.83 -16.74 1.94
N SER A 40 3.15 -15.60 1.80
CA SER A 40 1.69 -15.50 1.97
C SER A 40 0.89 -16.26 0.91
N ILE A 41 1.51 -16.54 -0.25
CA ILE A 41 0.92 -17.33 -1.35
C ILE A 41 1.99 -18.28 -1.94
N LYS A 42 2.83 -18.85 -1.08
CA LYS A 42 4.02 -19.66 -1.43
C LYS A 42 3.77 -20.71 -2.51
N PRO A 43 2.65 -21.48 -2.49
CA PRO A 43 2.43 -22.52 -3.51
C PRO A 43 2.52 -21.99 -4.94
N LEU A 44 2.06 -20.76 -5.23
CA LEU A 44 2.18 -20.17 -6.56
C LEU A 44 3.64 -20.00 -7.00
N PHE A 45 4.50 -19.59 -6.08
CA PHE A 45 5.91 -19.33 -6.36
C PHE A 45 6.72 -20.62 -6.47
N GLU A 46 6.36 -21.65 -5.70
CA GLU A 46 6.98 -22.98 -5.81
C GLU A 46 6.68 -23.61 -7.18
N GLU A 47 5.43 -23.57 -7.65
CA GLU A 47 5.09 -24.07 -8.98
C GLU A 47 5.82 -23.26 -10.08
N ALA A 48 5.83 -21.93 -9.97
CA ALA A 48 6.53 -21.08 -10.93
C ALA A 48 8.04 -21.38 -10.99
N ARG A 49 8.68 -21.60 -9.84
CA ARG A 49 10.08 -22.01 -9.76
C ARG A 49 10.33 -23.34 -10.49
N ILE A 50 9.46 -24.33 -10.28
CA ILE A 50 9.56 -25.66 -10.92
C ILE A 50 9.42 -25.51 -12.44
N ASP A 51 8.41 -24.78 -12.91
CA ASP A 51 8.18 -24.50 -14.33
C ASP A 51 9.36 -23.77 -14.98
N MET A 52 10.07 -22.94 -14.21
CA MET A 52 11.28 -22.24 -14.64
C MET A 52 12.56 -23.07 -14.52
N GLY A 53 12.49 -24.32 -14.03
CA GLY A 53 13.64 -25.19 -13.85
C GLY A 53 14.61 -24.75 -12.75
N LYS A 54 14.14 -23.99 -11.75
CA LYS A 54 14.97 -23.41 -10.69
C LYS A 54 14.91 -24.23 -9.39
N SER A 55 16.02 -24.27 -8.65
CA SER A 55 16.12 -24.98 -7.36
C SER A 55 15.52 -24.20 -6.18
N GLU A 56 15.48 -22.88 -6.28
CA GLU A 56 14.94 -21.99 -5.24
C GLU A 56 14.09 -20.85 -5.83
N ILE A 57 13.28 -20.21 -4.99
CA ILE A 57 12.54 -19.00 -5.37
C ILE A 57 13.55 -17.85 -5.27
N ASP A 58 13.92 -17.26 -6.40
CA ASP A 58 14.82 -16.11 -6.46
C ASP A 58 14.10 -14.86 -7.03
N LYS A 59 14.80 -13.72 -7.08
CA LYS A 59 14.24 -12.45 -7.60
C LYS A 59 13.62 -12.58 -8.98
N GLU A 60 14.19 -13.42 -9.86
CA GLU A 60 13.66 -13.60 -11.21
C GLU A 60 12.34 -14.39 -11.19
N VAL A 61 12.22 -15.45 -10.37
CA VAL A 61 10.93 -16.13 -10.14
C VAL A 61 9.91 -15.12 -9.62
N VAL A 62 10.32 -14.30 -8.65
CA VAL A 62 9.43 -13.32 -8.02
C VAL A 62 8.92 -12.30 -9.03
N GLU A 63 9.82 -11.72 -9.81
CA GLU A 63 9.48 -10.77 -10.87
C GLU A 63 8.62 -11.41 -11.95
N LYS A 64 8.92 -12.65 -12.36
CA LYS A 64 8.13 -13.36 -13.38
C LYS A 64 6.70 -13.61 -12.93
N VAL A 65 6.50 -14.05 -11.69
CA VAL A 65 5.17 -14.29 -11.12
C VAL A 65 4.37 -13.00 -11.03
N TRP A 66 4.95 -11.92 -10.48
CA TRP A 66 4.25 -10.64 -10.40
C TRP A 66 3.88 -10.09 -11.77
N ASN A 67 4.79 -10.14 -12.75
CA ASN A 67 4.50 -9.73 -14.11
C ASN A 67 3.40 -10.58 -14.77
N ARG A 68 3.24 -11.85 -14.35
CA ARG A 68 2.23 -12.75 -14.90
C ARG A 68 0.83 -12.58 -14.30
N ILE A 69 0.73 -12.33 -13.00
CA ILE A 69 -0.56 -12.28 -12.28
C ILE A 69 -1.07 -10.86 -12.06
N ALA A 70 -0.16 -9.88 -12.01
CA ALA A 70 -0.47 -8.48 -11.81
C ALA A 70 0.49 -7.61 -12.64
N PRO A 71 0.33 -7.57 -13.98
CA PRO A 71 1.22 -6.81 -14.85
C PRO A 71 1.34 -5.35 -14.42
N GLY A 72 2.57 -4.86 -14.26
CA GLY A 72 2.86 -3.49 -13.84
C GLY A 72 2.93 -3.25 -12.33
N LEU A 73 2.68 -4.28 -11.50
CA LEU A 73 2.68 -4.18 -10.03
C LEU A 73 3.99 -3.66 -9.45
N ALA A 74 5.12 -4.10 -9.99
CA ALA A 74 6.47 -3.66 -9.60
C ALA A 74 7.06 -2.64 -10.60
N SER A 75 6.20 -1.87 -11.28
CA SER A 75 6.60 -0.79 -12.17
C SER A 75 5.58 0.36 -12.10
N GLN A 76 4.84 0.63 -13.19
CA GLN A 76 3.96 1.79 -13.34
C GLN A 76 2.77 1.84 -12.36
N PHE A 77 2.40 0.70 -11.75
CA PHE A 77 1.36 0.64 -10.73
C PHE A 77 1.91 0.48 -9.31
N ASP A 78 3.22 0.50 -9.12
CA ASP A 78 3.81 0.42 -7.79
C ASP A 78 3.56 1.69 -6.96
N SER A 79 3.77 1.62 -5.64
CA SER A 79 3.43 2.68 -4.69
C SER A 79 4.02 4.06 -4.96
N PRO A 80 5.23 4.20 -5.51
CA PRO A 80 5.76 5.51 -5.91
C PRO A 80 4.94 6.23 -7.00
N TYR A 81 4.06 5.53 -7.71
CA TYR A 81 3.30 6.06 -8.84
C TYR A 81 1.80 6.12 -8.55
N SER A 82 1.25 5.14 -7.84
CA SER A 82 -0.20 5.05 -7.61
C SER A 82 -0.67 5.58 -6.25
N LEU A 83 0.22 5.90 -5.29
CA LEU A 83 -0.21 6.71 -4.13
C LEU A 83 -0.48 8.18 -4.49
N PRO A 84 0.43 8.89 -5.20
CA PRO A 84 0.26 10.32 -5.45
C PRO A 84 -1.00 10.69 -6.23
N VAL A 85 -1.46 9.81 -7.13
CA VAL A 85 -2.68 10.01 -7.94
C VAL A 85 -3.98 10.03 -7.12
N THR A 86 -3.92 9.69 -5.83
CA THR A 86 -5.08 9.81 -4.93
C THR A 86 -5.34 11.26 -4.52
N ALA A 87 -4.32 12.12 -4.54
CA ALA A 87 -4.46 13.54 -4.24
C ALA A 87 -5.55 14.20 -5.13
N PRO A 88 -6.38 15.12 -4.58
CA PRO A 88 -6.37 15.63 -3.20
C PRO A 88 -7.19 14.79 -2.20
N ARG A 89 -7.72 13.63 -2.61
CA ARG A 89 -8.72 12.88 -1.82
C ARG A 89 -8.08 12.31 -0.55
N PRO A 90 -8.74 12.36 0.61
CA PRO A 90 -8.22 11.85 1.87
C PRO A 90 -7.68 10.41 1.81
N LEU A 91 -6.39 10.25 2.12
CA LEU A 91 -5.67 8.97 2.14
C LEU A 91 -4.89 8.83 3.44
N TYR A 92 -5.17 7.77 4.19
CA TYR A 92 -4.43 7.43 5.42
C TYR A 92 -3.89 6.01 5.35
N LEU A 93 -2.56 5.89 5.29
CA LEU A 93 -1.85 4.62 5.31
C LEU A 93 -1.53 4.18 6.75
N LEU A 94 -1.92 2.97 7.12
CA LEU A 94 -1.67 2.39 8.45
C LEU A 94 -1.00 1.03 8.32
N ASN A 95 0.23 0.90 8.81
CA ASN A 95 1.01 -0.35 8.80
C ASN A 95 1.52 -0.70 10.21
N GLY A 96 1.96 -1.95 10.40
CA GLY A 96 2.83 -2.31 11.53
C GLY A 96 4.28 -1.95 11.22
N GLY A 97 5.00 -1.39 12.21
CA GLY A 97 6.40 -0.98 12.07
C GLY A 97 7.38 -2.16 11.93
N LYS A 98 6.93 -3.37 12.24
CA LYS A 98 7.64 -4.63 12.06
C LYS A 98 6.92 -5.56 11.06
N ASP A 99 5.99 -5.05 10.25
CA ASP A 99 5.28 -5.85 9.24
C ASP A 99 6.25 -6.28 8.12
N PRO A 100 6.63 -7.56 8.03
CA PRO A 100 7.57 -8.01 7.00
C PRO A 100 6.92 -8.05 5.61
N ARG A 101 5.59 -8.01 5.51
CA ARG A 101 4.86 -7.99 4.22
C ARG A 101 4.69 -6.58 3.67
N CYS A 102 4.98 -5.56 4.46
CA CYS A 102 4.91 -4.15 4.07
C CYS A 102 6.12 -3.38 4.64
N PRO A 103 7.35 -3.76 4.24
CA PRO A 103 8.58 -3.22 4.84
C PRO A 103 8.66 -1.71 4.66
N LEU A 104 8.99 -1.00 5.74
CA LEU A 104 9.00 0.46 5.79
C LEU A 104 10.02 1.08 4.80
N GLY A 105 11.14 0.40 4.53
CA GLY A 105 12.12 0.86 3.55
C GLY A 105 11.50 1.07 2.16
N GLY A 106 10.55 0.22 1.77
CA GLY A 106 9.81 0.34 0.51
C GLY A 106 8.79 1.46 0.47
N LEU A 107 8.57 2.19 1.57
CA LEU A 107 7.61 3.28 1.66
C LEU A 107 8.26 4.67 1.66
N VAL A 108 9.58 4.81 1.79
CA VAL A 108 10.26 6.12 1.81
C VAL A 108 9.89 6.97 0.58
N VAL A 109 10.22 6.48 -0.62
CA VAL A 109 9.94 7.21 -1.88
C VAL A 109 8.44 7.39 -2.15
N PRO A 110 7.57 6.37 -1.96
CA PRO A 110 6.13 6.55 -2.11
C PRO A 110 5.54 7.63 -1.20
N LEU A 111 5.95 7.69 0.07
CA LEU A 111 5.46 8.67 1.03
C LEU A 111 5.89 10.09 0.66
N GLU A 112 7.16 10.28 0.27
CA GLU A 112 7.66 11.58 -0.20
C GLU A 112 6.89 12.10 -1.41
N ARG A 113 6.67 11.24 -2.41
CA ARG A 113 5.93 11.61 -3.63
C ARG A 113 4.45 11.89 -3.36
N ALA A 114 3.83 11.09 -2.49
CA ALA A 114 2.45 11.34 -2.07
C ALA A 114 2.36 12.68 -1.35
N GLN A 115 3.19 12.92 -0.34
CA GLN A 115 3.22 14.19 0.39
C GLN A 115 3.34 15.38 -0.56
N LYS A 116 4.29 15.34 -1.50
CA LYS A 116 4.45 16.39 -2.51
C LYS A 116 3.18 16.62 -3.34
N ALA A 117 2.52 15.56 -3.82
CA ALA A 117 1.28 15.70 -4.59
C ALA A 117 0.15 16.35 -3.77
N TYR A 118 0.03 16.03 -2.47
CA TYR A 118 -0.96 16.66 -1.60
C TYR A 118 -0.62 18.12 -1.26
N GLU A 119 0.66 18.49 -1.21
CA GLU A 119 1.09 19.88 -1.10
C GLU A 119 0.75 20.68 -2.37
N GLU A 120 1.01 20.11 -3.55
CA GLU A 120 0.71 20.72 -4.86
C GLU A 120 -0.80 20.94 -5.08
N THR A 121 -1.64 20.09 -4.51
CA THR A 121 -3.10 20.26 -4.54
C THR A 121 -3.66 21.09 -3.37
N ALA A 122 -2.79 21.77 -2.60
CA ALA A 122 -3.15 22.56 -1.41
C ALA A 122 -4.00 21.79 -0.37
N SER A 123 -3.76 20.49 -0.25
CA SER A 123 -4.48 19.58 0.65
C SER A 123 -3.55 18.74 1.56
N PRO A 124 -2.49 19.30 2.17
CA PRO A 124 -1.53 18.51 2.95
C PRO A 124 -2.19 17.75 4.12
N GLY A 125 -3.27 18.28 4.69
CA GLY A 125 -4.04 17.63 5.77
C GLY A 125 -4.90 16.43 5.35
N ASN A 126 -4.92 16.09 4.05
CA ASN A 126 -5.63 14.95 3.49
C ASN A 126 -4.72 13.73 3.27
N PHE A 127 -3.43 13.82 3.62
CA PHE A 127 -2.52 12.68 3.59
C PHE A 127 -1.96 12.41 4.98
N LYS A 128 -1.94 11.15 5.38
CA LYS A 128 -1.33 10.71 6.64
C LYS A 128 -0.73 9.32 6.47
N PHE A 129 0.35 9.06 7.18
CA PHE A 129 0.94 7.74 7.33
C PHE A 129 1.31 7.50 8.79
N VAL A 130 1.04 6.30 9.29
CA VAL A 130 1.51 5.83 10.59
C VAL A 130 1.96 4.37 10.48
N ALA A 131 3.10 4.08 11.10
CA ALA A 131 3.56 2.72 11.38
C ALA A 131 3.52 2.49 12.90
N GLU A 132 2.76 1.50 13.37
CA GLU A 132 2.67 1.18 14.79
C GLU A 132 3.94 0.42 15.25
N ASP A 133 4.69 1.00 16.19
CA ASP A 133 5.96 0.42 16.63
C ASP A 133 5.79 -0.98 17.24
N GLY A 134 6.73 -1.88 16.95
CA GLY A 134 6.70 -3.26 17.41
C GLY A 134 5.65 -4.18 16.78
N VAL A 135 4.70 -3.65 15.99
CA VAL A 135 3.59 -4.44 15.43
C VAL A 135 3.96 -5.07 14.09
N GLY A 136 3.66 -6.36 13.95
CA GLY A 136 3.84 -7.13 12.71
C GLY A 136 2.70 -6.93 11.71
N HIS A 137 2.37 -7.98 10.97
CA HIS A 137 1.26 -7.97 10.01
C HIS A 137 -0.09 -8.19 10.70
N GLU A 138 -0.57 -7.20 11.45
CA GLU A 138 -1.75 -7.31 12.30
C GLU A 138 -2.61 -6.05 12.26
N VAL A 139 -3.94 -6.23 12.31
CA VAL A 139 -4.89 -5.13 12.53
C VAL A 139 -5.15 -5.00 14.03
N THR A 140 -4.71 -3.89 14.61
CA THR A 140 -4.80 -3.61 16.05
C THR A 140 -6.01 -2.73 16.39
N SER A 141 -6.34 -2.62 17.68
CA SER A 141 -7.35 -1.67 18.17
C SER A 141 -6.97 -0.21 17.84
N PHE A 142 -5.68 0.12 17.83
CA PHE A 142 -5.16 1.41 17.40
C PHE A 142 -5.52 1.69 15.94
N THR A 143 -5.22 0.76 15.02
CA THR A 143 -5.53 0.95 13.59
C THR A 143 -7.03 1.08 13.32
N ILE A 144 -7.87 0.34 14.06
CA ILE A 144 -9.33 0.44 13.97
C ILE A 144 -9.81 1.83 14.41
N LYS A 145 -9.28 2.35 15.53
CA LYS A 145 -9.62 3.69 16.03
C LYS A 145 -9.20 4.78 15.03
N GLU A 146 -7.94 4.76 14.58
CA GLU A 146 -7.42 5.74 13.62
C GLU A 146 -8.21 5.75 12.30
N THR A 147 -8.61 4.57 11.83
CA THR A 147 -9.46 4.42 10.64
C THR A 147 -10.82 5.06 10.85
N SER A 148 -11.46 4.76 11.99
CA SER A 148 -12.78 5.29 12.33
C SER A 148 -12.75 6.81 12.46
N ASP A 149 -11.77 7.36 13.16
CA ASP A 149 -11.59 8.81 13.33
C ASP A 149 -11.35 9.52 11.99
N TRP A 150 -10.59 8.89 11.08
CA TRP A 150 -10.36 9.44 9.74
C TRP A 150 -11.62 9.46 8.89
N PHE A 151 -12.39 8.37 8.89
CA PHE A 151 -13.68 8.33 8.21
C PHE A 151 -14.66 9.34 8.82
N ASP A 152 -14.72 9.45 10.15
CA ASP A 152 -15.51 10.46 10.83
C ASP A 152 -15.16 11.88 10.37
N LYS A 153 -13.87 12.20 10.25
CA LYS A 153 -13.42 13.52 9.79
C LYS A 153 -13.90 13.87 8.38
N PHE A 154 -13.89 12.90 7.46
CA PHE A 154 -14.09 13.16 6.03
C PHE A 154 -15.44 12.73 5.46
N LEU A 155 -16.17 11.83 6.15
CA LEU A 155 -17.49 11.35 5.75
C LEU A 155 -18.63 11.95 6.56
N LYS A 156 -18.36 12.60 7.70
CA LYS A 156 -19.41 13.33 8.42
C LYS A 156 -20.02 14.36 7.45
N GLN A 157 -21.28 14.15 7.10
CA GLN A 157 -22.06 15.13 6.36
C GLN A 157 -21.97 16.46 7.12
N ARG A 158 -21.71 17.58 6.41
CA ARG A 158 -22.12 18.87 6.95
C ARG A 158 -23.60 18.70 7.27
N SER A 159 -23.98 18.84 8.54
CA SER A 159 -25.37 19.03 8.89
C SER A 159 -25.89 20.10 7.94
N VAL A 160 -26.85 19.73 7.10
CA VAL A 160 -27.63 20.71 6.35
C VAL A 160 -28.34 21.50 7.43
N THR A 161 -27.73 22.58 7.90
CA THR A 161 -28.45 23.64 8.58
C THR A 161 -29.32 24.26 7.50
N SER A 162 -30.51 23.69 7.35
CA SER A 162 -31.61 24.30 6.63
C SER A 162 -31.88 25.65 7.30
N ASN A 163 -31.51 26.74 6.64
CA ASN A 163 -32.08 28.05 6.89
C ASN A 163 -33.43 28.15 6.17
#